data_AF-A0A7K6MII6-F1
#
_entry.id   AF-A0A7K6MII6-F1
#
_cell.length_a   1.000
_cell.length_b   1.000
_cell.length_c   1.000
_cell.angle_alpha   90.00
_cell.angle_beta   90.00
_cell.angle_gamma   90.00
#
_symmetry.space_group_name_H-M   'P 1'
#
loop_
_entity.id
_entity.type
_entity.pdbx_description
1 polymer ?
#
loop_
_entity_poly.entity_id
_entity_poly.type
_entity_poly.pdbx_seq_one_letter_code
_entity_poly.pdbx_strand_id
1 'polypeptide(L)'
;GKFSKSRGVGVFGDMAKDTGIPVDVWRFYLLYLRPEGQDSAFSWADLLLKNNSELLNNLGNFINRAGMFVCKFFAGTVPDMVLTAEDQRLLARVTLEIRQYHQLMEKVRWVPGVLKPREGIRACPANAQTHLCPPAPSASATRSGVCSASLAMATSTSR
;
A
#
# COMPACT_ATOMS: atom_id res chain seq x y z
N GLY A 1 -16.94 21.40 9.06
CA GLY A 1 -17.57 22.59 8.45
C GLY A 1 -17.84 22.32 6.98
N LYS A 2 -18.76 23.07 6.35
CA LYS A 2 -19.06 22.92 4.91
C LYS A 2 -18.07 23.73 4.05
N PHE A 3 -17.71 23.22 2.88
CA PHE A 3 -16.91 23.94 1.88
C PHE A 3 -17.60 25.26 1.49
N SER A 4 -16.83 26.34 1.33
CA SER A 4 -17.36 27.66 1.03
C SER A 4 -16.34 28.50 0.26
N LYS A 5 -16.58 28.69 -1.05
CA LYS A 5 -15.71 29.52 -1.91
C LYS A 5 -15.70 30.99 -1.45
N SER A 6 -16.86 31.56 -1.14
CA SER A 6 -16.98 32.95 -0.68
C SER A 6 -16.26 33.24 0.63
N ARG A 7 -16.12 32.24 1.50
CA ARG A 7 -15.39 32.36 2.78
C ARG A 7 -13.96 31.82 2.71
N GLY A 8 -13.51 31.35 1.54
CA GLY A 8 -12.19 30.73 1.39
C GLY A 8 -11.98 29.46 2.24
N VAL A 9 -13.06 28.75 2.59
CA VAL A 9 -12.99 27.56 3.48
C VAL A 9 -13.08 26.28 2.66
N GLY A 10 -12.00 25.50 2.68
CA GLY A 10 -11.92 24.15 2.12
C GLY A 10 -10.93 24.03 0.96
N VAL A 11 -10.60 22.79 0.60
CA VAL A 11 -9.69 22.47 -0.51
C VAL A 11 -10.51 22.30 -1.78
N PHE A 12 -10.21 23.11 -2.80
CA PHE A 12 -10.84 23.02 -4.12
C PHE A 12 -9.89 22.36 -5.13
N GLY A 13 -10.45 21.75 -6.17
CA GLY A 13 -9.68 20.94 -7.12
C GLY A 13 -8.60 21.73 -7.88
N ASP A 14 -8.84 23.01 -8.12
CA ASP A 14 -7.87 23.96 -8.67
C ASP A 14 -6.72 24.27 -7.72
N MET A 15 -6.94 24.20 -6.41
CA MET A 15 -5.90 24.41 -5.38
C MET A 15 -5.13 23.13 -5.07
N ALA A 16 -5.73 21.96 -5.29
CA ALA A 16 -5.12 20.68 -4.92
C ALA A 16 -3.76 20.44 -5.60
N LYS A 17 -3.61 20.89 -6.85
CA LYS A 17 -2.35 20.80 -7.61
C LYS A 17 -1.21 21.63 -6.98
N ASP A 18 -1.55 22.73 -6.32
CA ASP A 18 -0.57 23.67 -5.77
C ASP A 18 -0.09 23.24 -4.37
N THR A 19 -0.70 22.20 -3.79
CA THR A 19 -0.33 21.66 -2.47
C THR A 19 0.96 20.83 -2.47
N GLY A 20 1.46 20.42 -3.64
CA GLY A 20 2.59 19.50 -3.76
C GLY A 20 2.28 18.04 -3.36
N ILE A 21 1.05 17.75 -2.94
CA ILE A 21 0.62 16.39 -2.59
C ILE A 21 0.30 15.62 -3.88
N PRO A 22 0.87 14.42 -4.10
CA PRO A 22 0.59 13.62 -5.28
C PRO A 22 -0.91 13.30 -5.43
N VAL A 23 -1.38 13.26 -6.67
CA VAL A 23 -2.80 13.00 -7.00
C VAL A 23 -3.31 11.68 -6.42
N ASP A 24 -2.47 10.66 -6.33
CA ASP A 24 -2.87 9.35 -5.82
C ASP A 24 -3.11 9.35 -4.31
N VAL A 25 -2.42 10.21 -3.55
CA VAL A 25 -2.65 10.39 -2.11
C VAL A 25 -4.03 11.02 -1.88
N TRP A 26 -4.41 12.00 -2.71
CA TRP A 26 -5.76 12.57 -2.71
C TRP A 26 -6.82 11.52 -3.04
N ARG A 27 -6.61 10.74 -4.11
CA ARG A 27 -7.53 9.67 -4.52
C ARG A 27 -7.72 8.64 -3.40
N PHE A 28 -6.62 8.18 -2.82
CA PHE A 28 -6.65 7.24 -1.70
C PHE A 28 -7.47 7.80 -0.53
N TYR A 29 -7.16 9.00 -0.06
CA TYR A 29 -7.79 9.54 1.14
C TYR A 29 -9.27 9.88 0.94
N LEU A 30 -9.64 10.44 -0.22
CA LEU A 30 -11.05 10.74 -0.53
C LEU A 30 -11.88 9.47 -0.70
N LEU A 31 -11.31 8.40 -1.25
CA LEU A 31 -11.97 7.09 -1.31
C LEU A 31 -12.04 6.43 0.08
N TYR A 32 -11.03 6.61 0.92
CA TYR A 32 -11.02 6.13 2.30
C TYR A 32 -12.11 6.80 3.15
N LEU A 33 -12.33 8.10 2.95
CA LEU A 33 -13.36 8.90 3.61
C LEU A 33 -14.72 8.88 2.88
N ARG A 34 -14.92 8.02 1.88
CA ARG A 34 -16.14 8.06 1.08
C ARG A 34 -17.38 7.90 1.97
N PRO A 35 -18.30 8.89 1.98
CA PRO A 35 -19.48 8.84 2.82
C PRO A 35 -20.51 7.87 2.22
N GLU A 36 -20.59 6.65 2.74
CA GLU A 36 -21.56 5.64 2.28
C GLU A 36 -22.87 5.65 3.06
N GLY A 37 -22.82 6.04 4.33
CA GLY A 37 -23.98 6.02 5.21
C GLY A 37 -24.12 7.24 6.11
N GLN A 38 -23.01 7.91 6.42
CA GLN A 38 -22.99 9.14 7.22
C GLN A 38 -22.00 10.13 6.60
N ASP A 39 -22.25 11.42 6.82
CA ASP A 39 -21.39 12.48 6.35
C ASP A 39 -19.96 12.33 6.90
N SER A 40 -18.98 12.46 6.01
CA SER A 40 -17.56 12.42 6.36
C SER A 40 -16.96 13.81 6.26
N ALA A 41 -16.04 14.13 7.17
CA ALA A 41 -15.37 15.44 7.21
C ALA A 41 -13.89 15.29 6.86
N PHE A 42 -13.41 16.14 5.95
CA PHE A 42 -12.00 16.22 5.63
C PHE A 42 -11.20 16.81 6.80
N SER A 43 -10.04 16.20 7.11
CA SER A 43 -9.09 16.69 8.11
C SER A 43 -7.66 16.53 7.61
N TRP A 44 -6.87 17.60 7.69
CA TRP A 44 -5.44 17.57 7.33
C TRP A 44 -4.64 16.62 8.22
N ALA A 45 -4.95 16.60 9.53
CA ALA A 45 -4.26 15.72 10.47
C ALA A 45 -4.56 14.24 10.18
N ASP A 46 -5.79 13.93 9.78
CA ASP A 46 -6.18 12.55 9.45
C ASP A 46 -5.65 12.14 8.07
N LEU A 47 -5.59 13.05 7.08
CA LEU A 47 -4.88 12.80 5.81
C LEU A 47 -3.42 12.38 6.07
N LEU A 48 -2.69 13.15 6.88
CA LEU A 48 -1.30 12.85 7.23
C LEU A 48 -1.19 11.50 7.95
N LEU A 49 -2.08 11.26 8.92
CA LEU A 49 -2.08 10.02 9.69
C LEU A 49 -2.32 8.81 8.78
N LYS A 50 -3.34 8.84 7.93
CA LYS A 50 -3.68 7.73 7.03
C LYS A 50 -2.65 7.50 5.95
N ASN A 51 -2.05 8.56 5.41
CA ASN A 51 -0.93 8.44 4.50
C ASN A 51 0.24 7.69 5.16
N ASN A 52 0.60 8.06 6.39
CA ASN A 52 1.73 7.43 7.08
C ASN A 52 1.41 6.01 7.56
N SER A 53 0.22 5.78 8.12
CA SER A 53 -0.13 4.47 8.70
C SER A 53 -0.49 3.43 7.66
N GLU A 54 -1.29 3.79 6.65
CA GLU A 54 -1.80 2.84 5.65
C GLU A 54 -0.90 2.75 4.42
N LEU A 55 -0.49 3.89 3.85
CA LEU A 55 0.32 3.89 2.64
C LEU A 55 1.79 3.64 2.94
N LEU A 56 2.41 4.41 3.83
CA LEU A 56 3.85 4.28 4.07
C LEU A 56 4.19 3.02 4.87
N ASN A 57 3.62 2.88 6.07
CA ASN A 57 4.01 1.82 7.01
C ASN A 57 3.47 0.44 6.64
N ASN A 58 2.37 0.36 5.88
CA ASN A 58 1.76 -0.91 5.52
C ASN A 58 2.03 -1.27 4.05
N LEU A 59 1.30 -0.65 3.11
CA LEU A 59 1.36 -1.02 1.69
C LEU A 59 2.76 -0.79 1.10
N GLY A 60 3.32 0.39 1.30
CA GLY A 60 4.62 0.80 0.78
C GLY A 60 5.75 -0.03 1.38
N ASN A 61 5.73 -0.26 2.70
CA ASN A 61 6.71 -1.12 3.36
C ASN A 61 6.67 -2.57 2.83
N PHE A 62 5.48 -3.12 2.58
CA PHE A 62 5.35 -4.46 2.00
C PHE A 62 5.92 -4.53 0.57
N ILE A 63 5.49 -3.63 -0.33
CA ILE A 63 5.93 -3.60 -1.73
C ILE A 63 7.44 -3.36 -1.80
N ASN A 64 7.96 -2.41 -1.01
CA ASN A 64 9.38 -2.08 -1.02
C ASN A 64 10.23 -3.25 -0.53
N ARG A 65 9.79 -3.98 0.50
CA ARG A 65 10.52 -5.16 0.97
C ARG A 65 10.50 -6.29 -0.05
N ALA A 66 9.33 -6.59 -0.61
CA ALA A 66 9.21 -7.61 -1.65
C ALA A 66 10.10 -7.30 -2.86
N GLY A 67 10.03 -6.06 -3.39
CA GLY A 67 10.86 -5.62 -4.50
C GLY A 67 12.36 -5.60 -4.16
N MET A 68 12.72 -5.11 -2.97
CA MET A 68 14.12 -5.10 -2.51
C MET A 68 14.68 -6.51 -2.44
N PHE A 69 13.91 -7.50 -1.98
CA PHE A 69 14.36 -8.89 -1.95
C PHE A 69 14.62 -9.46 -3.34
N VAL A 70 13.72 -9.22 -4.29
CA VAL A 70 13.89 -9.66 -5.69
C VAL A 70 15.13 -9.01 -6.32
N CYS A 71 15.28 -7.70 -6.19
CA CYS A 71 16.42 -6.96 -6.73
C CYS A 71 17.74 -7.38 -6.09
N LYS A 72 17.77 -7.55 -4.76
CA LYS A 72 19.00 -7.81 -4.00
C LYS A 72 19.47 -9.26 -4.11
N PHE A 73 18.56 -10.21 -4.06
CA PHE A 73 18.91 -11.64 -3.95
C PHE A 73 18.74 -12.42 -5.26
N PHE A 74 17.93 -11.92 -6.19
CA PHE A 74 17.61 -12.62 -7.42
C PHE A 74 17.92 -11.80 -8.67
N ALA A 75 18.79 -10.78 -8.54
CA ALA A 75 19.23 -9.89 -9.63
C ALA A 75 18.06 -9.27 -10.42
N GLY A 76 16.94 -8.99 -9.73
CA GLY A 76 15.75 -8.41 -10.35
C GLY A 76 14.88 -9.40 -11.13
N THR A 77 15.21 -10.70 -11.12
CA THR A 77 14.41 -11.76 -11.77
C THR A 77 13.60 -12.52 -10.72
N VAL A 78 12.33 -12.79 -11.02
CA VAL A 78 11.47 -13.58 -10.12
C VAL A 78 11.97 -15.03 -10.13
N PRO A 79 12.33 -15.62 -8.97
CA PRO A 79 12.81 -16.99 -8.89
C PRO A 79 11.67 -18.00 -9.10
N ASP A 80 12.03 -19.21 -9.51
CA ASP A 80 11.11 -20.35 -9.48
C ASP A 80 10.73 -20.67 -8.03
N MET A 81 9.44 -20.86 -7.79
CA MET A 81 8.89 -21.09 -6.44
C MET A 81 8.33 -22.51 -6.33
N VAL A 82 8.85 -23.28 -5.37
CA VAL A 82 8.26 -24.56 -4.96
C VAL A 82 7.36 -24.30 -3.76
N LEU A 83 6.05 -24.42 -3.96
CA LEU A 83 5.05 -24.05 -2.95
C LEU A 83 4.95 -25.09 -1.84
N THR A 84 5.10 -24.64 -0.58
CA THR A 84 4.79 -25.46 0.59
C THR A 84 3.29 -25.44 0.90
N ALA A 85 2.85 -26.31 1.82
CA ALA A 85 1.46 -26.32 2.28
C ALA A 85 1.04 -25.00 2.96
N GLU A 86 1.98 -24.28 3.59
CA GLU A 86 1.73 -22.95 4.18
C GLU A 86 1.53 -21.89 3.09
N ASP A 87 2.37 -21.91 2.05
CA ASP A 87 2.24 -21.00 0.90
C ASP A 87 0.91 -21.20 0.17
N GLN A 88 0.48 -22.45 0.01
CA GLN A 88 -0.81 -22.77 -0.58
C GLN A 88 -1.98 -22.21 0.25
N ARG A 89 -1.90 -22.26 1.59
CA ARG A 89 -2.91 -21.64 2.46
C ARG A 89 -2.93 -20.12 2.32
N LEU A 90 -1.75 -19.48 2.24
CA LEU A 90 -1.64 -18.05 2.01
C LEU A 90 -2.24 -17.66 0.65
N LEU A 91 -1.90 -18.37 -0.42
CA LEU A 91 -2.46 -18.15 -1.76
C LEU A 91 -3.98 -18.32 -1.79
N ALA A 92 -4.51 -19.35 -1.12
CA ALA A 92 -5.95 -19.54 -0.99
C ALA A 92 -6.61 -18.37 -0.27
N ARG A 93 -5.97 -17.84 0.79
CA ARG A 93 -6.48 -16.67 1.52
C ARG A 93 -6.47 -15.41 0.66
N VAL A 94 -5.38 -15.13 -0.04
CA VAL A 94 -5.28 -13.98 -0.96
C VAL A 94 -6.34 -14.07 -2.05
N THR A 95 -6.52 -15.26 -2.64
CA THR A 95 -7.55 -15.51 -3.66
C THR A 95 -8.96 -15.23 -3.14
N LEU A 96 -9.24 -15.63 -1.90
CA LEU A 96 -10.53 -15.36 -1.26
C LEU A 96 -10.77 -13.86 -1.04
N GLU A 97 -9.78 -13.11 -0.55
CA GLU A 97 -9.90 -11.67 -0.34
C GLU A 97 -10.09 -10.92 -1.68
N ILE A 98 -9.40 -11.33 -2.75
CA ILE A 98 -9.59 -10.76 -4.10
C ILE A 98 -11.03 -10.99 -4.59
N ARG A 99 -11.58 -12.19 -4.39
CA ARG A 99 -12.98 -12.47 -4.77
C ARG A 99 -13.96 -11.61 -3.98
N GLN A 100 -13.74 -11.45 -2.68
CA GLN A 100 -14.56 -10.56 -1.86
C GLN A 100 -14.45 -9.11 -2.32
N TYR A 101 -13.24 -8.65 -2.67
CA TYR A 101 -13.03 -7.34 -3.26
C TYR A 101 -13.87 -7.15 -4.53
N HIS A 102 -13.82 -8.08 -5.48
CA HIS A 102 -14.64 -8.01 -6.69
C HIS A 102 -16.15 -7.93 -6.38
N GLN A 103 -16.65 -8.77 -5.47
CA GLN A 103 -18.07 -8.77 -5.09
C GLN A 103 -18.51 -7.43 -4.46
N LEU A 104 -17.63 -6.76 -3.71
CA LEU A 104 -17.92 -5.45 -3.13
C LEU A 104 -17.90 -4.36 -4.20
N MET A 105 -16.95 -4.43 -5.14
CA MET A 105 -16.84 -3.50 -6.26
C MET A 105 -18.04 -3.59 -7.22
N GLU A 106 -18.53 -4.80 -7.52
CA GLU A 106 -19.72 -5.03 -8.35
C GLU A 106 -20.99 -4.43 -7.74
N LYS A 107 -21.12 -4.50 -6.41
CA LYS A 107 -22.27 -3.94 -5.68
C LYS A 107 -22.16 -2.43 -5.46
N VAL A 108 -21.12 -1.77 -5.99
CA VAL A 108 -20.80 -0.35 -5.76
C VAL A 108 -20.79 -0.03 -4.25
N ARG A 109 -20.39 -1.00 -3.42
CA ARG A 109 -20.37 -0.86 -1.95
C ARG A 109 -18.92 -0.72 -1.49
N TRP A 110 -18.52 0.52 -1.28
CA TRP A 110 -17.19 0.98 -0.90
C TRP A 110 -17.11 1.07 0.62
N VAL A 111 -17.24 -0.07 1.28
CA VAL A 111 -17.14 -0.09 2.75
C VAL A 111 -15.76 0.46 3.13
N PRO A 112 -15.63 1.33 4.16
CA PRO A 112 -14.33 1.84 4.63
C PRO A 112 -13.32 0.74 4.98
N GLY A 113 -13.80 -0.50 5.12
CA GLY A 113 -13.01 -1.70 5.36
C GLY A 113 -12.39 -2.36 4.11
N VAL A 114 -12.71 -1.93 2.89
CA VAL A 114 -12.09 -2.45 1.66
C VAL A 114 -10.64 -1.97 1.52
N LEU A 115 -10.34 -0.78 2.03
CA LEU A 115 -9.00 -0.21 2.10
C LEU A 115 -8.34 -0.37 3.48
N LYS A 116 -9.05 -0.88 4.49
CA LYS A 116 -8.39 -1.29 5.74
C LYS A 116 -7.79 -2.67 5.49
N PRO A 117 -6.47 -2.84 5.62
CA PRO A 117 -5.85 -4.14 5.69
C PRO A 117 -6.51 -4.86 6.88
N ARG A 118 -7.39 -5.83 6.60
CA ARG A 118 -7.94 -6.71 7.64
C ARG A 118 -6.75 -7.35 8.34
N GLU A 119 -6.88 -7.68 9.62
CA GLU A 119 -5.78 -8.11 10.50
C GLU A 119 -4.85 -9.20 9.95
N GLY A 120 -5.26 -9.96 8.93
CA GLY A 120 -4.39 -10.87 8.17
C GLY A 120 -3.37 -10.23 7.21
N ILE A 121 -3.47 -8.94 6.89
CA ILE A 121 -2.49 -8.12 6.15
C ILE A 121 -1.89 -7.05 7.07
N ARG A 122 -2.11 -7.13 8.39
CA ARG A 122 -1.24 -6.42 9.32
C ARG A 122 0.11 -7.12 9.18
N ALA A 123 1.10 -6.38 8.66
CA ALA A 123 2.45 -6.82 8.33
C ALA A 123 2.82 -8.16 8.99
N CYS A 124 3.16 -9.17 8.17
CA CYS A 124 3.75 -10.42 8.65
C CYS A 124 4.62 -10.10 9.86
N PRO A 125 4.24 -10.53 11.07
CA PRO A 125 5.00 -10.22 12.26
C PRO A 125 6.42 -10.76 12.02
N ALA A 126 7.45 -10.12 12.57
CA ALA A 126 8.86 -10.39 12.22
C ALA A 126 9.29 -11.87 12.30
N ASN A 127 8.49 -12.67 12.99
CA ASN A 127 8.57 -14.11 13.24
C ASN A 127 7.89 -14.99 12.15
N ALA A 128 7.13 -14.42 11.21
CA ALA A 128 6.62 -15.11 10.01
C ALA A 128 7.56 -14.94 8.79
N GLN A 129 8.58 -14.07 8.88
CA GLN A 129 9.59 -13.89 7.82
C GLN A 129 10.45 -15.14 7.59
N THR A 130 10.55 -16.06 8.57
CA THR A 130 11.29 -17.32 8.44
C THR A 130 10.59 -18.36 7.57
N HIS A 131 9.26 -18.32 7.46
CA HIS A 131 8.49 -19.34 6.74
C HIS A 131 8.38 -19.07 5.23
N LEU A 132 8.45 -17.80 4.82
CA LEU A 132 8.55 -17.35 3.41
C LEU A 132 10.01 -17.31 2.90
N CYS A 133 10.98 -17.69 3.74
CA CYS A 133 12.39 -17.69 3.40
C CYS A 133 12.82 -19.13 3.08
N PRO A 134 13.05 -19.50 1.81
CA PRO A 134 13.83 -20.70 1.54
C PRO A 134 15.24 -20.51 2.14
N PRO A 135 15.88 -21.58 2.66
CA PRO A 135 17.28 -21.49 3.08
C PRO A 135 18.11 -20.96 1.90
N ALA A 136 19.03 -20.03 2.19
CA ALA A 136 19.85 -19.35 1.20
C ALA A 136 20.40 -20.35 0.16
N PRO A 137 20.27 -20.08 -1.16
CA PRO A 137 20.81 -20.99 -2.16
C PRO A 137 22.33 -21.07 -1.97
N SER A 138 22.83 -22.31 -1.88
CA SER A 138 24.26 -22.60 -1.79
C SER A 138 25.01 -21.89 -2.91
N ALA A 139 26.05 -21.15 -2.53
CA ALA A 139 26.90 -20.32 -3.35
C ALA A 139 27.16 -20.87 -4.77
N SER A 140 26.49 -20.31 -5.79
CA SER A 140 26.96 -20.26 -7.18
C SER A 140 25.99 -19.46 -8.06
N ALA A 141 26.03 -18.13 -7.96
CA ALA A 141 25.47 -17.28 -9.02
C ALA A 141 26.33 -16.03 -9.17
N THR A 142 27.00 -15.98 -10.30
CA THR A 142 28.04 -15.04 -10.71
C THR A 142 27.50 -13.61 -10.80
N ARG A 143 28.33 -12.64 -10.38
CA ARG A 143 28.13 -11.20 -10.55
C ARG A 143 27.75 -10.82 -11.98
N SER A 144 26.65 -10.09 -12.16
CA SER A 144 26.59 -8.79 -12.86
C SER A 144 25.13 -8.32 -12.98
N GLY A 145 24.88 -7.02 -12.81
CA GLY A 145 23.57 -6.43 -13.06
C GLY A 145 23.20 -5.36 -12.06
N VAL A 146 23.39 -4.10 -12.44
CA VAL A 146 23.04 -2.92 -11.64
C VAL A 146 21.51 -2.78 -11.62
N CYS A 147 20.86 -3.24 -10.54
CA CYS A 147 19.48 -2.86 -10.25
C CYS A 147 19.46 -1.49 -9.56
N SER A 148 19.52 -0.41 -10.35
CA SER A 148 19.14 0.92 -9.87
C SER A 148 17.64 0.97 -9.63
N ALA A 149 17.19 0.42 -8.51
CA ALA A 149 15.90 0.78 -7.93
C ALA A 149 16.08 2.16 -7.26
N SER A 150 16.12 3.22 -8.07
CA SER A 150 15.87 4.58 -7.57
C SER A 150 14.40 4.66 -7.17
N LEU A 151 14.08 4.20 -5.97
CA LEU A 151 12.87 4.62 -5.30
C LEU A 151 13.20 5.93 -4.58
N ALA A 152 13.16 7.03 -5.32
CA ALA A 152 13.22 8.37 -4.77
C ALA A 152 11.93 8.62 -3.97
N MET A 153 11.93 8.22 -2.70
CA MET A 153 11.02 8.67 -1.67
C MET A 153 11.87 9.16 -0.50
N ALA A 154 12.64 10.21 -0.73
CA ALA A 154 13.36 10.95 0.30
C ALA A 154 13.00 12.43 0.19
N THR A 155 12.25 12.89 1.21
CA THR A 155 12.47 14.16 1.93
C THR A 155 12.58 15.46 1.13
N SER A 156 11.50 16.25 1.13
CA SER A 156 11.49 17.72 1.11
C SER A 156 10.02 18.14 1.35
N THR A 157 9.61 19.03 2.25
CA THR A 157 10.33 20.00 3.07
C THR A 157 9.43 20.33 4.27
N SER A 158 10.03 20.32 5.46
CA SER A 158 9.64 21.23 6.53
C SER A 158 10.10 22.63 6.12
N ARG A 159 9.16 23.52 5.83
CA ARG A 159 9.23 24.97 6.04
C ARG A 159 7.87 25.61 5.81
#